data_AF-A0A6B2VF59-F1
#
_entry.id   AF-A0A6B2VF59-F1
#
_cell.length_a   1.000
_cell.length_b   1.000
_cell.length_c   1.000
_cell.angle_alpha   90.00
_cell.angle_beta   90.00
_cell.angle_gamma   90.00
#
_symmetry.space_group_name_H-M   'P 1'
#
loop_
_entity.id
_entity.type
_entity.pdbx_description
1 polymer ?
#
loop_
_entity_poly.entity_id
_entity_poly.type
_entity_poly.pdbx_seq_one_letter_code
_entity_poly.pdbx_strand_id
1 'polypeptide(L)'
;AAALALALTGAEVEHCVTAALAELPEPTEIGRNARHALALARTGESAFALVPLLEHQIVDHVYSYGVAAAETVPVALALAVAAGGRIAEALPAAACLSRL
;
A
#
# COMPACT_ATOMS: atom_id res chain seq x y z
N ALA A 1 -8.04 -5.15 9.82
CA ALA A 1 -7.91 -6.29 10.77
C ALA A 1 -7.52 -7.59 10.07
N ALA A 2 -8.19 -7.96 8.97
CA ALA A 2 -7.97 -9.22 8.25
C ALA A 2 -6.50 -9.52 7.87
N ALA A 3 -5.75 -8.55 7.31
CA ALA A 3 -4.34 -8.73 6.96
C ALA A 3 -3.46 -9.13 8.16
N LEU A 4 -3.60 -8.43 9.29
CA LEU A 4 -2.83 -8.71 10.50
C LEU A 4 -3.19 -10.08 11.09
N ALA A 5 -4.49 -10.43 11.08
CA ALA A 5 -4.93 -11.74 11.55
C ALA A 5 -4.26 -12.89 10.77
N LEU A 6 -4.16 -12.78 9.44
CA LEU A 6 -3.45 -13.77 8.61
C LEU A 6 -1.93 -13.70 8.76
N ALA A 7 -1.35 -12.52 8.90
CA ALA A 7 0.09 -12.39 9.12
C ALA A 7 0.52 -13.11 10.41
N LEU A 8 -0.29 -13.03 11.47
CA LEU A 8 -0.05 -13.72 12.74
C LEU A 8 -0.13 -15.25 12.63
N THR A 9 -0.79 -15.79 11.59
CA THR A 9 -0.76 -17.23 11.31
C THR A 9 0.41 -17.65 10.42
N GLY A 10 1.31 -16.72 10.07
CA GLY A 10 2.43 -16.98 9.16
C GLY A 10 2.04 -17.03 7.69
N ALA A 11 0.91 -16.44 7.30
CA ALA A 11 0.51 -16.38 5.90
C ALA A 11 1.43 -15.45 5.09
N GLU A 12 1.63 -15.80 3.81
CA GLU A 12 2.39 -14.96 2.87
C GLU A 12 1.75 -13.58 2.71
N VAL A 13 2.58 -12.57 2.41
CA VAL A 13 2.16 -11.17 2.31
C VAL A 13 1.01 -10.97 1.30
N GLU A 14 1.01 -11.68 0.19
CA GLU A 14 -0.04 -11.62 -0.84
C GLU A 14 -1.40 -12.05 -0.30
N HIS A 15 -1.44 -13.07 0.56
CA HIS A 15 -2.68 -13.53 1.20
C HIS A 15 -3.17 -12.50 2.22
N CYS A 16 -2.25 -11.93 3.00
CA CYS A 16 -2.57 -10.88 3.96
C CYS A 16 -3.17 -9.65 3.26
N VAL A 17 -2.55 -9.21 2.17
CA VAL A 17 -2.98 -8.06 1.38
C VAL A 17 -4.31 -8.32 0.68
N THR A 18 -4.50 -9.52 0.11
CA THR A 18 -5.77 -9.93 -0.49
C THR A 18 -6.91 -9.89 0.53
N ALA A 19 -6.66 -10.35 1.76
CA ALA A 19 -7.64 -10.29 2.83
C ALA A 19 -7.94 -8.86 3.29
N ALA A 20 -6.95 -7.96 3.35
CA ALA A 20 -7.23 -6.54 3.55
C ALA A 20 -8.08 -5.96 2.42
N LEU A 21 -7.78 -6.29 1.16
CA LEU A 21 -8.50 -5.75 0.00
C LEU A 21 -9.97 -6.19 -0.03
N ALA A 22 -10.27 -7.41 0.42
CA ALA A 22 -11.63 -7.92 0.55
C ALA A 22 -12.50 -7.10 1.53
N GLU A 23 -11.88 -6.46 2.52
CA GLU A 23 -12.55 -5.59 3.50
C GLU A 23 -12.75 -4.15 2.99
N LEU A 24 -12.19 -3.79 1.81
CA LEU A 24 -12.25 -2.44 1.26
C LEU A 24 -13.27 -2.35 0.11
N PRO A 25 -14.46 -1.76 0.36
CA PRO A 25 -15.50 -1.68 -0.66
C PRO A 25 -15.03 -0.87 -1.87
N GLU A 26 -15.22 -1.40 -3.06
CA GLU A 26 -14.79 -0.78 -4.33
C GLU A 26 -15.26 0.67 -4.57
N PRO A 27 -16.49 1.09 -4.22
CA PRO A 27 -16.91 2.46 -4.49
C PRO A 27 -16.24 3.51 -3.57
N THR A 28 -15.49 3.10 -2.55
CA THR A 28 -14.80 4.01 -1.62
C THR A 28 -13.47 4.48 -2.18
N GLU A 29 -12.99 5.66 -1.75
CA GLU A 29 -11.67 6.17 -2.14
C GLU A 29 -10.55 5.21 -1.74
N ILE A 30 -10.57 4.74 -0.49
CA ILE A 30 -9.61 3.74 0.01
C ILE A 30 -9.63 2.45 -0.81
N GLY A 31 -10.81 1.98 -1.23
CA GLY A 31 -10.96 0.78 -2.04
C GLY A 31 -10.44 0.95 -3.47
N ARG A 32 -10.70 2.09 -4.12
CA ARG A 32 -10.16 2.38 -5.46
C ARG A 32 -8.64 2.55 -5.41
N ASN A 33 -8.14 3.36 -4.48
CA ASN A 33 -6.72 3.62 -4.34
C ASN A 33 -5.93 2.36 -3.98
N ALA A 34 -6.46 1.49 -3.12
CA ALA A 34 -5.81 0.22 -2.79
C ALA A 34 -5.65 -0.68 -4.02
N ARG A 35 -6.70 -0.82 -4.85
CA ARG A 35 -6.62 -1.61 -6.10
C ARG A 35 -5.62 -1.00 -7.08
N HIS A 36 -5.62 0.33 -7.23
CA HIS A 36 -4.68 1.03 -8.10
C HIS A 36 -3.23 0.87 -7.64
N ALA A 37 -2.95 1.12 -6.35
CA ALA A 37 -1.61 0.99 -5.78
C ALA A 37 -1.08 -0.45 -5.89
N LEU A 38 -1.94 -1.46 -5.71
CA LEU A 38 -1.56 -2.87 -5.89
C LEU A 38 -1.29 -3.23 -7.35
N ALA A 39 -2.02 -2.63 -8.30
CA ALA A 39 -1.72 -2.80 -9.72
C ALA A 39 -0.32 -2.24 -10.04
N LEU A 40 0.03 -1.05 -9.53
CA LEU A 40 1.35 -0.46 -9.67
C LEU A 40 2.45 -1.33 -9.05
N ALA A 41 2.22 -1.85 -7.84
CA ALA A 41 3.18 -2.71 -7.13
C ALA A 41 3.51 -3.99 -7.90
N ARG A 42 2.51 -4.60 -8.55
CA ARG A 42 2.69 -5.83 -9.34
C ARG A 42 3.49 -5.62 -10.63
N THR A 43 3.51 -4.40 -11.15
CA THR A 43 4.28 -4.04 -12.34
C THR A 43 5.64 -3.43 -12.02
N GLY A 44 5.90 -3.08 -10.75
CA GLY A 44 7.12 -2.43 -10.32
C GLY A 44 8.26 -3.43 -10.09
N GLU A 45 9.49 -2.97 -10.32
CA GLU A 45 10.70 -3.79 -10.14
C GLU A 45 11.14 -3.92 -8.67
N SER A 46 10.81 -2.92 -7.84
CA SER A 46 11.14 -2.89 -6.41
C SER A 46 10.25 -1.93 -5.62
N ALA A 47 10.24 -2.06 -4.29
CA ALA A 47 9.55 -1.13 -3.39
C ALA A 47 10.05 0.32 -3.55
N PHE A 48 11.35 0.52 -3.78
CA PHE A 48 11.92 1.85 -3.96
C PHE A 48 11.50 2.50 -5.30
N ALA A 49 11.47 1.72 -6.38
CA ALA A 49 11.01 2.19 -7.68
C ALA A 49 9.52 2.60 -7.68
N LEU A 50 8.75 2.09 -6.71
CA LEU A 50 7.33 2.38 -6.56
C LEU A 50 7.05 3.76 -5.92
N VAL A 51 8.00 4.32 -5.17
CA VAL A 51 7.86 5.60 -4.45
C VAL A 51 7.35 6.74 -5.34
N PRO A 52 8.01 7.10 -6.47
CA PRO A 52 7.54 8.22 -7.30
C PRO A 52 6.15 7.97 -7.93
N LEU A 53 5.78 6.71 -8.18
CA LEU A 53 4.47 6.37 -8.72
C LEU A 53 3.37 6.58 -7.67
N LEU A 54 3.61 6.18 -6.41
CA LEU A 54 2.66 6.37 -5.32
C LEU A 54 2.50 7.85 -4.96
N GLU A 55 3.58 8.62 -4.94
CA GLU A 55 3.51 10.08 -4.70
C GLU A 55 2.70 10.81 -5.78
N HIS A 56 2.79 10.38 -7.03
CA HIS A 56 2.12 11.06 -8.13
C HIS A 56 0.67 10.61 -8.33
N GLN A 57 0.36 9.34 -8.06
CA GLN A 57 -0.92 8.74 -8.45
C GLN A 57 -1.84 8.37 -7.29
N ILE A 58 -1.35 8.36 -6.05
CA ILE A 58 -2.14 7.97 -4.87
C ILE A 58 -2.21 9.09 -3.85
N VAL A 59 -1.07 9.70 -3.51
CA VAL A 59 -1.02 10.81 -2.56
C VAL A 59 -1.48 12.08 -3.26
N ASP A 60 -2.72 12.51 -3.03
CA ASP A 60 -3.27 13.67 -3.73
C ASP A 60 -2.60 14.96 -3.22
N HIS A 61 -2.40 15.89 -4.13
CA HIS A 61 -1.64 17.12 -3.92
C HIS A 61 -2.52 18.28 -3.43
N VAL A 62 -3.83 18.05 -3.26
CA VAL A 62 -4.83 19.12 -3.02
C VAL A 62 -5.55 18.97 -1.67
N TYR A 63 -5.51 17.81 -1.00
CA TYR A 63 -6.17 17.63 0.30
C TYR A 63 -5.21 17.83 1.48
N SER A 64 -5.29 19.02 2.09
CA SER A 64 -4.46 19.47 3.22
C SER A 64 -4.89 18.88 4.59
N TYR A 65 -5.20 17.58 4.64
CA TYR A 65 -5.29 16.80 5.87
C TYR A 65 -4.57 15.46 5.62
N GLY A 66 -3.24 15.52 5.49
CA GLY A 66 -2.33 14.48 4.97
C GLY A 66 -2.17 13.21 5.80
N VAL A 67 -3.26 12.68 6.38
CA VAL A 67 -3.30 11.39 7.08
C VAL A 67 -4.59 10.66 6.72
N ALA A 68 -5.04 10.80 5.47
CA ALA A 68 -6.24 10.09 5.02
C ALA A 68 -5.94 8.60 4.91
N ALA A 69 -6.73 7.76 5.58
CA ALA A 69 -6.66 6.30 5.41
C ALA A 69 -6.82 5.89 3.93
N ALA A 70 -7.49 6.72 3.13
CA ALA A 70 -7.62 6.56 1.69
C ALA A 70 -6.29 6.65 0.91
N GLU A 71 -5.21 7.12 1.52
CA GLU A 71 -3.89 7.26 0.92
C GLU A 71 -2.88 6.33 1.62
N THR A 72 -2.83 6.37 2.96
CA THR A 72 -1.82 5.65 3.74
C THR A 72 -1.99 4.13 3.69
N VAL A 73 -3.23 3.62 3.71
CA VAL A 73 -3.50 2.18 3.63
C VAL A 73 -3.11 1.62 2.26
N PRO A 74 -3.53 2.21 1.12
CA PRO A 74 -3.06 1.80 -0.21
C PRO A 74 -1.54 1.77 -0.35
N VAL A 75 -0.85 2.82 0.10
CA VAL A 75 0.62 2.89 0.06
C VAL A 75 1.25 1.75 0.85
N ALA A 76 0.79 1.52 2.08
CA ALA A 76 1.35 0.47 2.93
C ALA A 76 1.15 -0.92 2.31
N LEU A 77 -0.03 -1.21 1.74
CA LEU A 77 -0.30 -2.49 1.06
C LEU A 77 0.59 -2.67 -0.18
N ALA A 78 0.76 -1.62 -0.97
CA ALA A 78 1.57 -1.65 -2.18
C ALA A 78 3.06 -1.86 -1.89
N LEU A 79 3.61 -1.17 -0.88
CA LEU A 79 5.00 -1.36 -0.45
C LEU A 79 5.22 -2.75 0.19
N ALA A 80 4.24 -3.27 0.94
CA ALA A 80 4.33 -4.62 1.48
C ALA A 80 4.40 -5.69 0.38
N VAL A 81 3.59 -5.54 -0.68
CA VAL A 81 3.64 -6.41 -1.88
C VAL A 81 4.97 -6.26 -2.61
N ALA A 82 5.38 -5.02 -2.94
CA ALA A 82 6.59 -4.78 -3.71
C ALA A 82 7.88 -5.23 -2.99
N ALA A 83 7.88 -5.22 -1.65
CA ALA A 83 8.98 -5.74 -0.84
C ALA A 83 8.88 -7.25 -0.54
N GLY A 84 7.82 -7.94 -1.00
CA GLY A 84 7.55 -9.34 -0.65
C GLY A 84 7.50 -9.57 0.87
N GLY A 85 6.92 -8.62 1.62
CA GLY A 85 6.83 -8.69 3.09
C GLY A 85 8.12 -8.37 3.84
N ARG A 86 9.23 -8.04 3.15
CA ARG A 86 10.51 -7.72 3.80
C ARG A 86 10.51 -6.29 4.34
N ILE A 87 10.42 -6.15 5.67
CA ILE A 87 10.44 -4.85 6.36
C ILE A 87 11.68 -4.02 6.01
N ALA A 88 12.84 -4.68 5.87
CA ALA A 88 14.10 -4.03 5.51
C ALA A 88 14.07 -3.33 4.15
N GLU A 89 13.16 -3.70 3.25
CA GLU A 89 12.98 -3.05 1.94
C GLU A 89 11.77 -2.10 1.92
N ALA A 90 10.66 -2.49 2.58
CA ALA A 90 9.46 -1.66 2.63
C ALA A 90 9.65 -0.37 3.43
N LEU A 91 10.34 -0.44 4.58
CA LEU A 91 10.45 0.69 5.50
C LEU A 91 11.29 1.85 4.94
N PRO A 92 12.48 1.62 4.33
CA PRO A 92 13.22 2.71 3.71
C PRO A 92 12.45 3.36 2.54
N ALA A 93 11.75 2.57 1.73
CA ALA A 93 10.93 3.10 0.64
C ALA A 93 9.78 3.97 1.18
N ALA A 94 9.10 3.52 2.24
CA ALA A 94 8.06 4.31 2.91
C ALA A 94 8.61 5.64 3.47
N ALA A 95 9.80 5.62 4.06
CA ALA A 95 10.44 6.82 4.61
C ALA A 95 10.85 7.86 3.54
N CYS A 96 10.95 7.46 2.27
CA CYS A 96 11.22 8.36 1.15
C CYS A 96 9.98 9.07 0.62
N LEU A 97 8.78 8.74 1.12
CA LEU A 97 7.56 9.45 0.76
C LEU A 97 7.52 10.80 1.45
N SER A 98 7.58 11.86 0.64
CA SER A 98 7.85 13.23 1.08
C SER A 98 6.71 13.86 1.91
N ARG A 99 5.53 13.22 1.94
CA ARG A 99 4.28 13.77 2.49
C ARG A 99 3.56 12.86 3.49
N LEU A 100 4.19 11.76 3.90
CA LEU A 100 3.69 10.90 4.98
C LEU A 100 4.36 11.20 6.32
#